data_AF-A0A1Q9TVY9-F1
#
_entry.id   AF-A0A1Q9TVY9-F1
#
_cell.length_a   1.000
_cell.length_b   1.000
_cell.length_c   1.000
_cell.angle_alpha   90.00
_cell.angle_beta   90.00
_cell.angle_gamma   90.00
#
_symmetry.space_group_name_H-M   'P 1'
#
loop_
_entity.id
_entity.type
_entity.pdbx_description
1 polymer ?
#
loop_
_entity_poly.entity_id
_entity_poly.type
_entity_poly.pdbx_seq_one_letter_code
_entity_poly.pdbx_strand_id
1 'polypeptide(L)'
;MSDYPTDLSGLTGSQLVRVFLDAVHTPPSTDVERAEFFDFKARVFARIAERDGNPDAAKAAVRARADRDRVLARIEAAMGGEV
;
A
#
# COMPACT_ATOMS: atom_id res chain seq x y z
N MET A 1 -5.82 12.21 -4.40
CA MET A 1 -5.30 12.10 -3.02
C MET A 1 -6.23 11.11 -2.33
N SER A 2 -5.78 9.88 -2.14
CA SER A 2 -6.61 8.79 -1.62
C SER A 2 -6.94 8.95 -0.13
N ASP A 3 -8.14 8.53 0.28
CA ASP A 3 -8.64 8.61 1.66
C ASP A 3 -8.12 7.48 2.58
N TYR A 4 -6.93 6.94 2.31
CA TYR A 4 -6.37 5.88 3.13
C TYR A 4 -5.93 6.40 4.50
N PRO A 5 -6.24 5.70 5.61
CA PRO A 5 -5.78 6.11 6.94
C PRO A 5 -4.26 6.22 7.00
N THR A 6 -3.77 7.35 7.54
CA THR A 6 -2.33 7.60 7.72
C THR A 6 -1.80 6.96 9.00
N ASP A 7 -2.55 7.08 10.09
CA ASP A 7 -2.26 6.42 11.36
C ASP A 7 -2.96 5.07 11.48
N LEU A 8 -2.16 4.02 11.61
CA LEU A 8 -2.59 2.62 11.81
C LEU A 8 -2.17 2.08 13.19
N SER A 9 -1.47 2.88 13.99
CA SER A 9 -0.78 2.42 15.20
C SER A 9 -1.74 1.89 16.27
N GLY A 10 -2.91 2.53 16.39
CA GLY A 10 -3.98 2.18 17.32
C GLY A 10 -4.96 1.11 16.84
N LEU A 11 -4.80 0.58 15.62
CA LEU A 11 -5.71 -0.44 15.08
C LEU A 11 -5.36 -1.85 15.56
N THR A 12 -6.38 -2.62 15.91
CA THR A 12 -6.28 -4.07 16.13
C THR A 12 -6.05 -4.80 14.80
N GLY A 13 -5.57 -6.06 14.85
CA GLY A 13 -5.35 -6.88 13.64
C GLY A 13 -6.59 -7.04 12.78
N SER A 14 -7.75 -7.28 13.38
CA SER A 14 -9.03 -7.34 12.64
C SER A 14 -9.43 -6.00 12.01
N GLN A 15 -9.15 -4.89 12.68
CA GLN A 15 -9.39 -3.55 12.11
C GLN A 15 -8.44 -3.27 10.93
N LEU A 16 -7.16 -3.65 11.04
CA LEU A 16 -6.18 -3.56 9.96
C LEU A 16 -6.63 -4.35 8.71
N VAL A 17 -7.12 -5.57 8.91
CA VAL A 17 -7.67 -6.38 7.81
C VAL A 17 -8.91 -5.72 7.21
N ARG A 18 -9.81 -5.18 8.04
CA ARG A 18 -11.03 -4.53 7.57
C ARG A 18 -10.74 -3.31 6.70
N VAL A 19 -9.87 -2.40 7.16
CA VAL A 19 -9.50 -1.21 6.36
C VAL A 19 -8.78 -1.59 5.08
N PHE A 20 -8.01 -2.69 5.08
CA PHE A 20 -7.40 -3.21 3.86
C PHE A 20 -8.44 -3.76 2.88
N LEU A 21 -9.42 -4.54 3.36
CA LEU A 21 -10.49 -5.06 2.51
C LEU A 21 -11.35 -3.92 1.93
N ASP A 22 -11.68 -2.91 2.72
CA ASP A 22 -12.41 -1.73 2.25
C ASP A 22 -11.63 -1.01 1.13
N ALA A 23 -10.31 -0.88 1.25
CA ALA A 23 -9.46 -0.32 0.21
C ALA A 23 -9.40 -1.19 -1.06
N VAL A 24 -9.42 -2.52 -0.92
CA VAL A 24 -9.44 -3.45 -2.07
C VAL A 24 -10.76 -3.36 -2.85
N HIS A 25 -11.87 -3.07 -2.16
CA HIS A 25 -13.17 -2.89 -2.80
C HIS A 25 -13.27 -1.62 -3.66
N THR A 26 -12.37 -0.66 -3.46
CA THR A 26 -12.28 0.58 -4.26
C THR A 26 -11.01 0.54 -5.09
N PRO A 27 -11.02 -0.14 -6.26
CA PRO A 27 -9.81 -0.30 -7.06
C PRO A 27 -9.31 1.05 -7.59
N PRO A 28 -7.99 1.32 -7.55
CA PRO A 28 -7.42 2.56 -8.05
C PRO A 28 -7.62 2.70 -9.56
N SER A 29 -8.01 3.89 -10.01
CA SER A 29 -8.30 4.20 -11.41
C SER A 29 -7.12 4.83 -12.15
N THR A 30 -6.19 5.45 -11.41
CA THR A 30 -4.98 6.07 -11.93
C THR A 30 -3.70 5.42 -11.39
N ASP A 31 -2.56 5.67 -12.03
CA ASP A 31 -1.28 5.21 -11.52
C ASP A 31 -0.90 5.88 -10.21
N VAL A 32 -1.27 7.16 -10.01
CA VAL A 32 -1.04 7.86 -8.73
C VAL A 32 -1.82 7.18 -7.61
N GLU A 33 -3.11 6.93 -7.80
CA GLU A 33 -3.94 6.19 -6.83
C GLU A 33 -3.41 4.76 -6.60
N ARG A 34 -2.86 4.13 -7.64
CA ARG A 34 -2.27 2.79 -7.53
C ARG A 34 -1.00 2.80 -6.68
N ALA A 35 -0.15 3.82 -6.82
CA ALA A 35 1.01 4.01 -5.95
C ALA A 35 0.59 4.27 -4.50
N GLU A 36 -0.43 5.11 -4.28
CA GLU A 36 -1.02 5.37 -2.96
C GLU A 36 -1.59 4.08 -2.33
N PHE A 37 -2.26 3.24 -3.12
CA PHE A 37 -2.79 1.95 -2.67
C PHE A 37 -1.67 0.99 -2.24
N PHE A 38 -0.61 0.87 -3.03
CA PHE A 38 0.51 -0.02 -2.70
C PHE A 38 1.28 0.47 -1.45
N ASP A 39 1.41 1.77 -1.27
CA ASP A 39 1.93 2.36 -0.03
C ASP A 39 1.06 1.97 1.18
N PHE A 40 -0.26 2.17 1.07
CA PHE A 40 -1.20 1.80 2.12
C PHE A 40 -1.14 0.30 2.45
N LYS A 41 -1.15 -0.56 1.43
CA LYS A 41 -0.99 -2.01 1.56
C LYS A 41 0.30 -2.35 2.31
N ALA A 42 1.42 -1.72 1.96
CA ALA A 42 2.69 -1.94 2.63
C ALA A 42 2.64 -1.59 4.12
N ARG A 43 2.00 -0.45 4.47
CA ARG A 43 1.84 -0.01 5.86
C ARG A 43 0.97 -0.98 6.67
N VAL A 44 -0.15 -1.46 6.12
CA VAL A 44 -1.01 -2.45 6.79
C VAL A 44 -0.24 -3.74 7.08
N PHE A 45 0.43 -4.31 6.07
CA PHE A 45 1.13 -5.58 6.26
C PHE A 45 2.36 -5.46 7.17
N ALA A 46 3.06 -4.32 7.15
CA ALA A 46 4.13 -4.05 8.11
C ALA A 46 3.59 -4.05 9.54
N ARG A 47 2.44 -3.40 9.77
CA ARG A 47 1.80 -3.35 11.08
C ARG A 47 1.34 -4.73 11.57
N ILE A 48 0.77 -5.55 10.68
CA ILE A 48 0.41 -6.95 10.99
C ILE A 48 1.67 -7.75 11.36
N ALA A 49 2.77 -7.59 10.60
CA ALA A 49 4.02 -8.29 10.88
C ALA A 49 4.61 -7.92 12.25
N GLU A 50 4.63 -6.63 12.59
CA GLU A 50 5.10 -6.13 13.88
C GLU A 50 4.26 -6.65 15.05
N ARG A 51 2.93 -6.64 14.90
CA ARG A 51 2.00 -7.00 15.97
C ARG A 51 1.94 -8.50 16.22
N ASP A 52 1.84 -9.27 15.15
CA ASP A 52 1.54 -10.70 15.22
C ASP A 52 2.81 -11.57 15.00
N GLY A 53 3.98 -10.96 14.80
CA GLY A 53 5.23 -11.66 14.51
C GLY A 53 5.21 -12.44 13.20
N ASN A 54 4.37 -12.03 12.25
CA ASN A 54 4.07 -12.81 11.04
C ASN A 54 5.11 -12.54 9.93
N PRO A 55 5.98 -13.51 9.58
CA PRO A 55 7.02 -13.31 8.56
C PRO A 55 6.45 -13.18 7.14
N ASP A 56 5.27 -13.75 6.86
CA ASP A 56 4.66 -13.64 5.54
C ASP A 56 4.01 -12.28 5.34
N ALA A 57 3.47 -11.67 6.41
CA ALA A 57 3.05 -10.27 6.39
C ALA A 57 4.25 -9.34 6.13
N ALA A 58 5.42 -9.61 6.72
CA ALA A 58 6.62 -8.85 6.43
C ALA A 58 7.03 -8.93 4.95
N LYS A 59 7.02 -10.14 4.36
CA LYS A 59 7.27 -10.33 2.92
C LYS A 59 6.25 -9.60 2.05
N ALA A 60 4.97 -9.62 2.45
CA ALA A 60 3.91 -8.92 1.74
C ALA A 60 4.12 -7.40 1.75
N ALA A 61 4.56 -6.83 2.88
CA ALA A 61 4.90 -5.42 3.00
C ALA A 61 6.05 -5.03 2.05
N VAL A 62 7.11 -5.84 2.00
CA VAL A 62 8.24 -5.60 1.08
C VAL A 62 7.80 -5.65 -0.38
N ARG A 63 6.99 -6.65 -0.76
CA ARG A 63 6.45 -6.76 -2.13
C ARG A 63 5.59 -5.55 -2.50
N ALA A 64 4.72 -5.10 -1.59
CA ALA A 64 3.88 -3.93 -1.82
C ALA A 64 4.72 -2.65 -2.02
N ARG A 65 5.82 -2.47 -1.27
CA ARG A 65 6.76 -1.36 -1.51
C ARG A 65 7.39 -1.45 -2.90
N ALA A 66 7.86 -2.63 -3.30
CA ALA A 66 8.42 -2.81 -4.63
C ALA A 66 7.41 -2.55 -5.75
N ASP A 67 6.13 -2.92 -5.55
CA ASP A 67 5.07 -2.62 -6.52
C ASP A 67 4.76 -1.11 -6.59
N ARG A 68 4.74 -0.40 -5.45
CA ARG A 68 4.65 1.07 -5.41
C ARG A 68 5.78 1.69 -6.22
N ASP A 69 7.02 1.28 -5.97
CA ASP A 69 8.20 1.85 -6.62
C ASP A 69 8.16 1.63 -8.13
N ARG A 70 7.67 0.47 -8.60
CA ARG A 70 7.43 0.22 -10.03
C ARG A 70 6.39 1.15 -10.63
N VAL A 71 5.31 1.45 -9.91
CA VAL A 71 4.28 2.38 -10.39
C VAL A 71 4.82 3.80 -10.45
N LEU A 72 5.56 4.24 -9.43
CA LEU A 72 6.23 5.55 -9.43
C LEU A 72 7.21 5.70 -10.60
N ALA A 73 8.03 4.67 -10.86
CA ALA A 73 8.95 4.68 -12.00
C ALA A 73 8.22 4.79 -13.35
N ARG A 74 7.01 4.21 -13.49
CA ARG A 74 6.18 4.37 -14.70
C ARG A 74 5.64 5.79 -14.82
N ILE A 75 5.17 6.38 -13.72
CA ILE A 75 4.70 7.78 -13.70
C ILE A 75 5.84 8.72 -14.11
N GLU A 76 7.04 8.52 -13.54
CA GLU A 76 8.23 9.29 -13.90
C GLU A 76 8.60 9.14 -15.38
N ALA A 77 8.61 7.92 -15.90
CA ALA A 77 8.89 7.65 -17.31
C ALA A 77 7.85 8.27 -18.26
N ALA A 78 6.57 8.28 -17.87
CA ALA A 78 5.50 8.90 -18.65
C ALA A 78 5.60 10.43 -18.68
N MET A 79 6.11 11.06 -17.61
CA MET A 79 6.33 12.50 -17.54
C MET A 79 7.66 12.96 -18.16
N GLY A 80 8.68 12.09 -18.19
CA GLY A 80 10.02 12.39 -18.71
C GLY A 80 10.27 11.95 -20.15
N GLY A 81 9.25 11.46 -20.86
CA GLY A 81 9.33 10.93 -22.23
C GLY A 81 9.28 11.96 -23.36
N GLU A 82 9.33 13.26 -23.07
CA GLU A 82 9.63 14.31 -24.07
C GLU A 82 11.14 14.57 -24.11
N VAL A 83 11.88 13.78 -24.88
CA VAL A 83 13.22 14.14 -25.41
C VAL A 83 13.38 13.65 -26.84
#